data_AF-E9FY14-F1
#
_entry.id   AF-E9FY14-F1
#
_cell.length_a   1.000
_cell.length_b   1.000
_cell.length_c   1.000
_cell.angle_alpha   90.00
_cell.angle_beta   90.00
_cell.angle_gamma   90.00
#
_symmetry.space_group_name_H-M   'P 1'
#
loop_
_entity.id
_entity.type
_entity.pdbx_description
1 polymer ?
#
loop_
_entity_poly.entity_id
_entity_poly.type
_entity_poly.pdbx_seq_one_letter_code
_entity_poly.pdbx_strand_id
1 'polypeptide(L)'
;MNRKVKKSHQLLFVHNILFFLFLCGAICTSHTNTIRAESHISNDENFTETIEECKRAAAADPNDEELGGFLVEILKSFGTELVDYVEYGDDEHAQTILREIKNTWECIALNEKSLANSGESPESLKKYMAGILFLAKDRHCESPDETFFNGKCLPISTTKRSEHCPEHMGLYDDEKNEGFCYCLELTREKAKSELRPIYSDETGVCHRQNTQGPCGNGEWFVLKNTPQCEPVPEGCSTDGRHVYWHIDPSKAKQCWKIWTQGPCEEGQLLHLAQDTQELQVYCSNKLAESTGGGSIAYNIPKCPPLSYPNSFGQCVRGQIG
;
A
#
# COMPACT_ATOMS: atom_id res chain seq x y z
N MET A 1 88.26 12.86 0.63
CA MET A 1 87.10 13.74 0.92
C MET A 1 86.24 13.83 -0.33
N ASN A 2 85.09 13.14 -0.43
CA ASN A 2 83.98 13.41 -1.38
C ASN A 2 82.93 12.27 -1.43
N ARG A 3 82.27 11.97 -0.31
CA ARG A 3 81.13 11.03 -0.30
C ARG A 3 79.90 11.51 0.48
N LYS A 4 79.91 12.74 1.02
CA LYS A 4 78.83 13.28 1.86
C LYS A 4 77.79 14.15 1.14
N VAL A 5 77.97 14.50 -0.15
CA VAL A 5 77.07 15.44 -0.84
C VAL A 5 75.90 14.76 -1.59
N LYS A 6 75.98 13.46 -1.91
CA LYS A 6 74.94 12.79 -2.72
C LYS A 6 73.67 12.36 -1.99
N LYS A 7 73.63 12.36 -0.64
CA LYS A 7 72.42 11.95 0.11
C LYS A 7 71.41 13.08 0.35
N SER A 8 71.82 14.35 0.24
CA SER A 8 70.92 15.48 0.52
C SER A 8 69.97 15.80 -0.63
N HIS A 9 70.36 15.54 -1.89
CA HIS A 9 69.52 15.81 -3.05
C HIS A 9 68.42 14.77 -3.27
N GLN A 10 68.63 13.52 -2.84
CA GLN A 10 67.62 12.45 -2.98
C GLN A 10 66.46 12.63 -2.00
N LEU A 11 66.72 13.16 -0.80
CA LEU A 11 65.69 13.37 0.22
C LEU A 11 64.75 14.54 -0.13
N LEU A 12 65.26 15.61 -0.75
CA LEU A 12 64.45 16.74 -1.21
C LEU A 12 63.55 16.40 -2.41
N PHE A 13 63.96 15.43 -3.24
CA PHE A 13 63.17 15.02 -4.40
C PHE A 13 61.97 14.16 -3.99
N VAL A 14 62.16 13.25 -3.02
CA VAL A 14 61.08 12.41 -2.49
C VAL A 14 60.06 13.23 -1.69
N HIS A 15 60.51 14.23 -0.92
CA HIS A 15 59.60 15.12 -0.19
C HIS A 15 58.73 15.97 -1.14
N ASN A 16 59.29 16.48 -2.24
CA ASN A 16 58.51 17.24 -3.23
C ASN A 16 57.48 16.37 -3.98
N ILE A 17 57.80 15.12 -4.29
CA ILE A 17 56.85 14.21 -4.95
C ILE A 17 55.70 13.83 -4.00
N LEU A 18 56.00 13.52 -2.73
CA LEU A 18 54.97 13.25 -1.73
C LEU A 18 54.08 14.46 -1.46
N PHE A 19 54.65 15.68 -1.43
CA PHE A 19 53.88 16.91 -1.26
C PHE A 19 52.98 17.20 -2.48
N PHE A 20 53.48 16.98 -3.71
CA PHE A 20 52.67 17.09 -4.92
C PHE A 20 51.55 16.05 -5.00
N LEU A 21 51.79 14.80 -4.57
CA LEU A 21 50.75 13.77 -4.52
C LEU A 21 49.70 14.07 -3.44
N PHE A 22 50.08 14.65 -2.30
CA PHE A 22 49.15 15.09 -1.27
C PHE A 22 48.31 16.30 -1.73
N LEU A 23 48.92 17.26 -2.43
CA LEU A 23 48.19 18.40 -3.01
C LEU A 23 47.28 17.98 -4.18
N CYS A 24 47.69 17.06 -5.05
CA CYS A 24 46.80 16.51 -6.07
C CYS A 24 45.64 15.71 -5.45
N GLY A 25 45.89 14.92 -4.40
CA GLY A 25 44.83 14.20 -3.69
C GLY A 25 43.83 15.13 -2.98
N ALA A 26 44.31 16.21 -2.35
CA ALA A 26 43.46 17.19 -1.67
C ALA A 26 42.68 18.08 -2.67
N ILE A 27 43.28 18.45 -3.81
CA ILE A 27 42.62 19.26 -4.84
C ILE A 27 41.61 18.42 -5.65
N CYS A 28 41.89 17.13 -5.91
CA CYS A 28 40.93 16.25 -6.58
C CYS A 28 39.72 15.94 -5.69
N THR A 29 39.91 15.76 -4.37
CA THR A 29 38.78 15.53 -3.44
C THR A 29 37.96 16.80 -3.20
N SER A 30 38.56 17.99 -3.25
CA SER A 30 37.80 19.25 -3.15
C SER A 30 37.10 19.64 -4.45
N HIS A 31 37.64 19.28 -5.62
CA HIS A 31 37.00 19.61 -6.91
C HIS A 31 35.93 18.61 -7.36
N THR A 32 36.01 17.31 -7.02
CA THR A 32 34.91 16.38 -7.32
C THR A 32 33.66 16.64 -6.48
N ASN A 33 33.83 17.12 -5.25
CA ASN A 33 32.70 17.47 -4.38
C ASN A 33 32.08 18.84 -4.71
N THR A 34 32.79 19.72 -5.45
CA THR A 34 32.28 21.06 -5.79
C THR A 34 31.71 21.12 -7.22
N ILE A 35 32.14 20.25 -8.15
CA ILE A 35 31.71 20.33 -9.56
C ILE A 35 30.47 19.46 -9.87
N ARG A 36 30.05 18.56 -8.96
CA ARG A 36 28.81 17.78 -9.13
C ARG A 36 27.61 18.33 -8.34
N ALA A 37 27.79 19.44 -7.62
CA ALA A 37 26.75 20.08 -6.81
C ALA A 37 25.90 21.12 -7.58
N GLU A 38 25.87 21.08 -8.93
CA GLU A 38 25.06 22.02 -9.73
C GLU A 38 24.07 21.34 -10.69
N SER A 39 23.75 20.05 -10.50
CA SER A 39 22.49 19.48 -11.01
C SER A 39 21.46 19.44 -9.88
N HIS A 40 21.20 20.60 -9.27
CA HIS A 40 20.14 20.77 -8.29
C HIS A 40 18.78 20.65 -8.99
N ILE A 41 18.18 19.46 -8.99
CA ILE A 41 16.71 19.26 -9.05
C ILE A 41 16.15 19.39 -7.62
N SER A 42 16.70 20.32 -6.85
CA SER A 42 16.32 20.58 -5.46
C SER A 42 15.75 22.00 -5.44
N ASN A 43 14.42 22.09 -5.52
CA ASN A 43 13.58 23.30 -5.55
C ASN A 43 13.27 23.91 -6.93
N ASP A 44 13.04 23.09 -7.96
CA ASP A 44 12.36 23.63 -9.15
C ASP A 44 10.86 23.75 -8.83
N GLU A 45 10.35 24.97 -8.67
CA GLU A 45 8.91 25.27 -8.46
C GLU A 45 8.04 24.56 -9.51
N ASN A 46 8.61 24.33 -10.68
CA ASN A 46 8.06 23.59 -11.82
C ASN A 46 7.68 22.13 -11.48
N PHE A 47 8.39 21.48 -10.55
CA PHE A 47 8.14 20.08 -10.21
C PHE A 47 6.91 19.91 -9.30
N THR A 48 6.76 20.82 -8.32
CA THR A 48 5.56 20.84 -7.47
C THR A 48 4.33 21.16 -8.30
N GLU A 49 4.46 22.06 -9.27
CA GLU A 49 3.41 22.37 -10.25
C GLU A 49 3.03 21.13 -11.07
N THR A 50 4.01 20.36 -11.55
CA THR A 50 3.79 19.10 -12.29
C THR A 50 3.03 18.05 -11.48
N ILE A 51 3.35 17.86 -10.19
CA ILE A 51 2.61 16.92 -9.32
C ILE A 51 1.17 17.39 -9.12
N GLU A 52 0.95 18.68 -8.88
CA GLU A 52 -0.38 19.23 -8.69
C GLU A 52 -1.20 19.20 -9.99
N GLU A 53 -0.57 19.41 -11.14
CA GLU A 53 -1.18 19.18 -12.45
C GLU A 53 -1.54 17.72 -12.65
N CYS A 54 -0.70 16.77 -12.25
CA CYS A 54 -1.02 15.35 -12.32
C CYS A 54 -2.25 15.00 -11.47
N LYS A 55 -2.34 15.52 -10.24
CA LYS A 55 -3.54 15.32 -9.39
C LYS A 55 -4.80 15.88 -10.04
N ARG A 56 -4.70 17.02 -10.75
CA ARG A 56 -5.81 17.61 -11.51
C ARG A 56 -6.14 16.81 -12.78
N ALA A 57 -5.13 16.37 -13.51
CA ALA A 57 -5.27 15.58 -14.74
C ALA A 57 -5.90 14.22 -14.44
N ALA A 58 -5.50 13.55 -13.36
CA ALA A 58 -6.13 12.31 -12.88
C ALA A 58 -7.63 12.48 -12.62
N ALA A 59 -8.06 13.68 -12.22
CA ALA A 59 -9.46 14.00 -12.02
C ALA A 59 -10.21 14.38 -13.32
N ALA A 60 -9.49 14.85 -14.35
CA ALA A 60 -10.07 15.35 -15.59
C ALA A 60 -10.08 14.30 -16.72
N ASP A 61 -8.97 13.60 -16.94
CA ASP A 61 -8.82 12.52 -17.91
C ASP A 61 -7.80 11.47 -17.43
N PRO A 62 -8.28 10.34 -16.86
CA PRO A 62 -7.41 9.28 -16.33
C PRO A 62 -6.76 8.41 -17.43
N ASN A 63 -6.91 8.75 -18.72
CA ASN A 63 -6.27 8.06 -19.84
C ASN A 63 -5.31 8.95 -20.62
N ASP A 64 -4.82 10.05 -20.04
CA ASP A 64 -3.75 10.83 -20.65
C ASP A 64 -2.46 9.99 -20.70
N GLU A 65 -2.19 9.41 -21.87
CA GLU A 65 -1.11 8.48 -22.12
C GLU A 65 0.28 9.15 -22.14
N GLU A 66 0.36 10.46 -22.44
CA GLU A 66 1.63 11.20 -22.51
C GLU A 66 2.16 11.49 -21.09
N LEU A 67 1.24 11.83 -20.18
CA LEU A 67 1.55 12.07 -18.77
C LEU A 67 2.16 10.84 -18.06
N GLY A 68 1.66 9.63 -18.36
CA GLY A 68 2.12 8.40 -17.72
C GLY A 68 3.59 8.08 -18.00
N GLY A 69 4.04 8.24 -19.24
CA GLY A 69 5.45 8.05 -19.62
C GLY A 69 6.38 9.04 -18.93
N PHE A 70 6.00 10.32 -18.95
CA PHE A 70 6.78 11.39 -18.32
C PHE A 70 6.97 11.18 -16.81
N LEU A 71 5.92 10.78 -16.08
CA LEU A 71 6.01 10.50 -14.64
C LEU A 71 6.95 9.32 -14.33
N VAL A 72 6.98 8.30 -15.19
CA VAL A 72 7.91 7.16 -15.02
C VAL A 72 9.36 7.61 -15.22
N GLU A 73 9.64 8.48 -16.19
CA GLU A 73 10.99 9.04 -16.40
C GLU A 73 11.44 9.88 -15.20
N ILE A 74 10.56 10.75 -14.69
CA ILE A 74 10.79 11.52 -13.46
C ILE A 74 11.12 10.60 -12.29
N LEU A 75 10.29 9.57 -12.06
CA LEU A 75 10.47 8.62 -10.97
C LEU A 75 11.84 7.91 -11.03
N LYS A 76 12.27 7.55 -12.24
CA LYS A 76 13.59 6.94 -12.48
C LYS A 76 14.73 7.92 -12.25
N SER A 77 14.56 9.17 -12.67
CA SER A 77 15.53 10.24 -12.42
C SER A 77 15.74 10.44 -10.93
N PHE A 78 14.67 10.61 -10.15
CA PHE A 78 14.80 10.77 -8.70
C PHE A 78 15.37 9.55 -8.01
N GLY A 79 15.00 8.33 -8.42
CA GLY A 79 15.59 7.15 -7.77
C GLY A 79 17.08 7.03 -8.03
N THR A 80 17.57 7.46 -9.21
CA THR A 80 19.02 7.56 -9.47
C THR A 80 19.68 8.56 -8.54
N GLU A 81 19.08 9.74 -8.36
CA GLU A 81 19.58 10.78 -7.47
C GLU A 81 19.55 10.35 -5.98
N LEU A 82 18.51 9.64 -5.57
CA LEU A 82 18.39 9.09 -4.22
C LEU A 82 19.51 8.11 -3.91
N VAL A 83 19.85 7.22 -4.85
CA VAL A 83 20.95 6.25 -4.69
C VAL A 83 22.25 6.99 -4.41
N ASP A 84 22.54 8.04 -5.18
CA ASP A 84 23.74 8.87 -4.98
C ASP A 84 23.75 9.46 -3.55
N TYR A 85 22.68 10.14 -3.10
CA TYR A 85 22.66 10.75 -1.76
C TYR A 85 22.76 9.72 -0.62
N VAL A 86 22.10 8.57 -0.75
CA VAL A 86 22.20 7.48 0.24
C VAL A 86 23.63 6.95 0.32
N GLU A 87 24.32 6.78 -0.81
CA GLU A 87 25.72 6.33 -0.84
C GLU A 87 26.68 7.36 -0.24
N TYR A 88 26.42 8.65 -0.44
CA TYR A 88 27.20 9.73 0.16
C TYR A 88 26.88 9.97 1.65
N GLY A 89 25.79 9.40 2.17
CA GLY A 89 25.34 9.61 3.55
C GLY A 89 24.70 10.98 3.79
N ASP A 90 24.12 11.58 2.75
CA ASP A 90 23.38 12.85 2.83
C ASP A 90 21.90 12.60 3.14
N ASP A 91 21.60 12.36 4.41
CA ASP A 91 20.26 11.99 4.86
C ASP A 91 19.20 13.08 4.57
N GLU A 92 19.57 14.37 4.60
CA GLU A 92 18.63 15.48 4.40
C GLU A 92 18.14 15.55 2.94
N HIS A 93 19.07 15.47 1.98
CA HIS A 93 18.71 15.44 0.57
C HIS A 93 18.03 14.13 0.20
N ALA A 94 18.49 12.99 0.74
CA ALA A 94 17.86 11.70 0.52
C ALA A 94 16.38 11.70 0.97
N GLN A 95 16.06 12.27 2.14
CA GLN A 95 14.66 12.38 2.60
C GLN A 95 13.82 13.32 1.74
N THR A 96 14.42 14.39 1.21
CA THR A 96 13.73 15.31 0.29
C THR A 96 13.37 14.60 -1.02
N ILE A 97 14.33 13.93 -1.65
CA ILE A 97 14.10 13.17 -2.89
C ILE A 97 13.12 12.02 -2.66
N LEU A 98 13.24 11.30 -1.54
CA LEU A 98 12.32 10.23 -1.17
C LEU A 98 10.86 10.71 -1.09
N ARG A 99 10.62 11.92 -0.56
CA ARG A 99 9.28 12.52 -0.55
C ARG A 99 8.76 12.76 -1.96
N GLU A 100 9.59 13.30 -2.85
CA GLU A 100 9.18 13.55 -4.24
C GLU A 100 8.92 12.26 -5.03
N ILE A 101 9.70 11.20 -4.75
CA ILE A 101 9.46 9.85 -5.26
C ILE A 101 8.09 9.34 -4.82
N LYS A 102 7.75 9.47 -3.52
CA LYS A 102 6.44 9.03 -2.99
C LYS A 102 5.28 9.79 -3.65
N ASN A 103 5.40 11.12 -3.75
CA ASN A 103 4.40 11.95 -4.41
C ASN A 103 4.20 11.55 -5.88
N THR A 104 5.30 11.29 -6.59
CA THR A 104 5.26 10.85 -8.00
C THR A 104 4.61 9.48 -8.13
N TRP A 105 4.92 8.56 -7.22
CA TRP A 105 4.32 7.22 -7.19
C TRP A 105 2.81 7.25 -6.96
N GLU A 106 2.33 8.06 -6.00
CA GLU A 106 0.89 8.25 -5.80
C GLU A 106 0.19 8.74 -7.06
N CYS A 107 0.80 9.68 -7.77
CA CYS A 107 0.34 10.18 -9.05
C CYS A 107 0.26 9.09 -10.13
N ILE A 108 1.29 8.24 -10.24
CA ILE A 108 1.28 7.10 -11.17
C ILE A 108 0.18 6.10 -10.80
N ALA A 109 0.02 5.78 -9.51
CA ALA A 109 -0.99 4.84 -9.04
C ALA A 109 -2.43 5.32 -9.33
N LEU A 110 -2.67 6.63 -9.30
CA LEU A 110 -3.96 7.21 -9.71
C LEU A 110 -4.22 7.11 -11.22
N ASN A 111 -3.17 6.99 -12.04
CA ASN A 111 -3.22 6.98 -13.50
C ASN A 111 -2.67 5.67 -14.08
N GLU A 112 -2.88 4.53 -13.40
CA GLU A 112 -2.29 3.23 -13.79
C GLU A 112 -2.59 2.84 -15.26
N LYS A 113 -3.74 3.28 -15.80
CA LYS A 113 -4.10 3.06 -17.21
C LYS A 113 -3.18 3.77 -18.20
N SER A 114 -2.66 4.94 -17.84
CA SER A 114 -1.72 5.73 -18.65
C SER A 114 -0.33 5.08 -18.74
N LEU A 115 -0.04 4.06 -17.93
CA LEU A 115 1.23 3.32 -17.99
C LEU A 115 1.40 2.51 -19.28
N ALA A 116 0.34 2.27 -20.04
CA ALA A 116 0.37 1.47 -21.26
C ALA A 116 1.45 1.90 -22.27
N ASN A 117 1.77 3.20 -22.32
CA ASN A 117 2.75 3.77 -23.24
C ASN A 117 4.14 4.01 -22.63
N SER A 118 4.31 3.82 -21.32
CA SER A 118 5.61 4.01 -20.64
C SER A 118 6.64 2.93 -21.01
N GLY A 119 6.20 1.82 -21.62
CA GLY A 119 7.03 0.64 -21.88
C GLY A 119 7.37 -0.16 -20.62
N GLU A 120 6.92 0.27 -19.45
CA GLU A 120 7.09 -0.42 -18.17
C GLU A 120 5.80 -1.13 -17.77
N SER A 121 5.94 -2.33 -17.21
CA SER A 121 4.79 -3.03 -16.62
C SER A 121 4.55 -2.52 -15.19
N PRO A 122 3.29 -2.52 -14.70
CA PRO A 122 2.99 -2.19 -13.30
C PRO A 122 3.84 -3.00 -12.30
N GLU A 123 4.10 -4.27 -12.59
CA GLU A 123 4.95 -5.14 -11.76
C GLU A 123 6.42 -4.71 -11.75
N SER A 124 6.94 -4.26 -12.89
CA SER A 124 8.31 -3.71 -12.99
C SER A 124 8.46 -2.48 -12.11
N LEU A 125 7.50 -1.55 -12.21
CA LEU A 125 7.50 -0.32 -11.41
C LEU A 125 7.29 -0.61 -9.92
N LYS A 126 6.43 -1.57 -9.56
CA LYS A 126 6.26 -2.01 -8.17
C LYS A 126 7.57 -2.52 -7.57
N LYS A 127 8.32 -3.33 -8.32
CA LYS A 127 9.65 -3.83 -7.90
C LYS A 127 10.66 -2.71 -7.77
N TYR A 128 10.70 -1.80 -8.75
CA TYR A 128 11.57 -0.63 -8.72
C TYR A 128 11.31 0.20 -7.45
N MET A 129 10.04 0.50 -7.16
CA MET A 129 9.66 1.25 -5.97
C MET A 129 10.05 0.56 -4.66
N ALA A 130 9.77 -0.74 -4.54
CA ALA A 130 10.16 -1.46 -3.32
C ALA A 130 11.68 -1.45 -3.09
N GLY A 131 12.48 -1.58 -4.16
CA GLY A 131 13.93 -1.47 -4.09
C GLY A 131 14.41 -0.09 -3.64
N ILE A 132 13.85 0.98 -4.21
CA ILE A 132 14.19 2.36 -3.84
C ILE A 132 13.84 2.66 -2.37
N LEU A 133 12.64 2.27 -1.92
CA LEU A 133 12.23 2.46 -0.53
C LEU A 133 13.09 1.64 0.45
N PHE A 134 13.49 0.42 0.06
CA PHE A 134 14.39 -0.43 0.85
C PHE A 134 15.78 0.20 0.98
N LEU A 135 16.36 0.70 -0.12
CA LEU A 135 17.65 1.40 -0.11
C LEU A 135 17.61 2.64 0.80
N ALA A 136 16.52 3.40 0.77
CA ALA A 136 16.29 4.56 1.63
C ALA A 136 15.95 4.21 3.08
N LYS A 137 15.89 2.91 3.45
CA LYS A 137 15.47 2.40 4.77
C LYS A 137 14.07 2.86 5.20
N ASP A 138 13.23 3.15 4.23
CA ASP A 138 11.82 3.53 4.42
C ASP A 138 10.89 2.32 4.31
N ARG A 139 11.43 1.19 3.83
CA ARG A 139 10.81 -0.13 3.78
C ARG A 139 11.79 -1.18 4.31
N HIS A 140 11.28 -2.16 5.04
CA HIS A 140 12.11 -3.22 5.64
C HIS A 140 12.49 -4.35 4.68
N CYS A 141 11.61 -4.74 3.76
CA CYS A 141 11.87 -5.83 2.80
C CYS A 141 12.02 -5.31 1.37
N GLU A 142 13.07 -5.76 0.68
CA GLU A 142 13.35 -5.39 -0.71
C GLU A 142 12.25 -5.85 -1.68
N SER A 143 11.69 -7.04 -1.47
CA SER A 143 10.64 -7.58 -2.33
C SER A 143 9.31 -6.82 -2.14
N PRO A 144 8.63 -6.41 -3.23
CA PRO A 144 7.31 -5.78 -3.16
C PRO A 144 6.19 -6.75 -2.75
N ASP A 145 6.48 -8.05 -2.71
CA ASP A 145 5.51 -9.11 -2.41
C ASP A 145 5.75 -9.72 -1.01
N GLU A 146 6.69 -9.15 -0.25
CA GLU A 146 7.00 -9.54 1.12
C GLU A 146 6.73 -8.42 2.11
N THR A 147 6.62 -8.77 3.38
CA THR A 147 6.47 -7.86 4.50
C THR A 147 7.31 -8.27 5.69
N PHE A 148 7.76 -7.27 6.45
CA PHE A 148 8.57 -7.49 7.61
C PHE A 148 7.70 -7.81 8.82
N PHE A 149 7.71 -9.08 9.21
CA PHE A 149 6.88 -9.58 10.29
C PHE A 149 7.72 -10.48 11.20
N ASN A 150 7.73 -10.18 12.50
CA ASN A 150 8.50 -10.92 13.51
C ASN A 150 9.99 -11.11 13.15
N GLY A 151 10.63 -10.04 12.68
CA GLY A 151 12.07 -10.01 12.42
C GLY A 151 12.51 -10.62 11.08
N LYS A 152 11.57 -10.96 10.18
CA LYS A 152 11.86 -11.57 8.89
C LYS A 152 10.92 -11.06 7.79
N CYS A 153 11.39 -11.11 6.56
CA CYS A 153 10.58 -10.86 5.36
C CYS A 153 9.77 -12.10 5.01
N LEU A 154 8.46 -11.93 4.85
CA LEU A 154 7.50 -13.00 4.63
C LEU A 154 6.52 -12.64 3.50
N PRO A 155 6.09 -13.59 2.67
CA PRO A 155 5.14 -13.32 1.60
C PRO A 155 3.82 -12.73 2.13
N ILE A 156 3.36 -11.66 1.48
CA ILE A 156 2.04 -11.07 1.71
C ILE A 156 0.97 -12.09 1.27
N SER A 157 -0.06 -12.26 2.09
CA SER A 157 -1.13 -13.23 1.83
C SER A 157 -2.48 -12.71 2.33
N THR A 158 -3.19 -11.97 1.48
CA THR A 158 -4.45 -11.29 1.84
C THR A 158 -5.70 -12.13 1.56
N THR A 159 -5.64 -13.04 0.58
CA THR A 159 -6.80 -13.87 0.15
C THR A 159 -6.74 -15.31 0.68
N LYS A 160 -5.62 -15.69 1.28
CA LYS A 160 -5.40 -17.01 1.88
C LYS A 160 -4.80 -16.84 3.27
N ARG A 161 -5.11 -17.80 4.15
CA ARG A 161 -4.53 -17.84 5.49
C ARG A 161 -3.01 -17.87 5.41
N SER A 162 -2.36 -16.97 6.15
CA SER A 162 -0.92 -17.06 6.42
C SER A 162 -0.68 -18.01 7.59
N GLU A 163 0.34 -18.86 7.51
CA GLU A 163 0.75 -19.71 8.64
C GLU A 163 1.30 -18.90 9.83
N HIS A 164 1.65 -17.63 9.59
CA HIS A 164 2.11 -16.69 10.60
C HIS A 164 0.98 -15.89 11.24
N CYS A 165 -0.27 -16.10 10.79
CA CYS A 165 -1.45 -15.43 11.33
C CYS A 165 -2.44 -16.43 11.96
N PRO A 166 -3.33 -15.94 12.84
CA PRO A 166 -4.43 -16.73 13.36
C PRO A 166 -5.35 -17.30 12.27
N GLU A 167 -6.28 -18.15 12.68
CA GLU A 167 -7.25 -18.72 11.75
C GLU A 167 -8.10 -17.63 11.07
N HIS A 168 -8.42 -17.83 9.79
CA HIS A 168 -9.17 -16.88 8.97
C HIS A 168 -8.52 -15.49 8.78
N MET A 169 -7.22 -15.37 9.04
CA MET A 169 -6.47 -14.13 8.85
C MET A 169 -5.33 -14.28 7.84
N GLY A 170 -5.11 -13.20 7.10
CA GLY A 170 -4.04 -13.01 6.14
C GLY A 170 -2.93 -12.13 6.70
N LEU A 171 -1.76 -12.17 6.05
CA LEU A 171 -0.65 -11.28 6.36
C LEU A 171 -0.68 -10.10 5.39
N TYR A 172 -0.80 -8.91 5.95
CA TYR A 172 -0.84 -7.61 5.27
C TYR A 172 0.40 -6.82 5.65
N ASP A 173 0.68 -5.74 4.93
CA ASP A 173 1.70 -4.78 5.28
C ASP A 173 1.13 -3.37 5.33
N ASP A 174 1.75 -2.52 6.15
CA ASP A 174 1.49 -1.10 6.13
C ASP A 174 2.45 -0.37 5.17
N GLU A 175 2.39 0.96 5.16
CA GLU A 175 3.20 1.78 4.27
C GLU A 175 4.71 1.72 4.53
N LYS A 176 5.12 1.28 5.73
CA LYS A 176 6.53 1.03 6.05
C LYS A 176 6.93 -0.41 5.80
N ASN A 177 6.04 -1.20 5.20
CA ASN A 177 6.17 -2.63 5.02
C ASN A 177 6.26 -3.41 6.33
N GLU A 178 5.72 -2.87 7.42
CA GLU A 178 5.58 -3.62 8.67
C GLU A 178 4.34 -4.50 8.58
N GLY A 179 4.56 -5.79 8.81
CA GLY A 179 3.54 -6.80 8.64
C GLY A 179 2.54 -6.82 9.78
N PHE A 180 1.28 -7.11 9.47
CA PHE A 180 0.25 -7.35 10.48
C PHE A 180 -0.78 -8.35 9.98
N CYS A 181 -1.46 -9.02 10.92
CA CYS A 181 -2.51 -9.96 10.59
C CYS A 181 -3.86 -9.25 10.51
N TYR A 182 -4.61 -9.48 9.43
CA TYR A 182 -5.97 -8.95 9.28
C TYR A 182 -6.93 -9.95 8.62
N CYS A 183 -8.22 -9.62 8.59
CA CYS A 183 -9.25 -10.48 8.04
C CYS A 183 -9.05 -10.73 6.55
N LEU A 184 -9.18 -11.99 6.14
CA LEU A 184 -9.00 -12.38 4.74
C LEU A 184 -9.99 -11.66 3.83
N GLU A 185 -9.47 -11.20 2.69
CA GLU A 185 -10.28 -10.71 1.59
C GLU A 185 -11.09 -11.84 0.95
N LEU A 186 -12.35 -11.56 0.65
CA LEU A 186 -13.15 -12.44 -0.17
C LEU A 186 -12.75 -12.28 -1.64
N THR A 187 -12.48 -13.40 -2.32
CA THR A 187 -12.37 -13.38 -3.78
C THR A 187 -13.69 -12.94 -4.41
N ARG A 188 -13.66 -12.49 -5.67
CA ARG A 188 -14.88 -12.08 -6.38
C ARG A 188 -15.95 -13.15 -6.37
N GLU A 189 -15.55 -14.42 -6.48
CA GLU A 189 -16.44 -15.58 -6.46
C GLU A 189 -17.05 -15.80 -5.07
N LYS A 190 -16.25 -15.68 -4.00
CA LYS A 190 -16.74 -15.84 -2.64
C LYS A 190 -17.62 -14.68 -2.18
N ALA A 191 -17.31 -13.46 -2.59
CA ALA A 191 -18.15 -12.29 -2.36
C ALA A 191 -19.58 -12.47 -2.94
N LYS A 192 -19.77 -13.40 -3.89
CA LYS A 192 -21.08 -13.80 -4.39
C LYS A 192 -21.88 -14.74 -3.52
N SER A 193 -21.39 -15.10 -2.34
CA SER A 193 -22.14 -16.04 -1.47
C SER A 193 -21.76 -16.00 0.00
N GLU A 194 -20.81 -15.12 0.37
CA GLU A 194 -20.27 -15.01 1.71
C GLU A 194 -20.19 -13.53 2.12
N LEU A 195 -20.43 -13.28 3.40
CA LEU A 195 -20.20 -11.99 4.03
C LEU A 195 -18.72 -11.84 4.39
N ARG A 196 -18.19 -10.61 4.30
CA ARG A 196 -16.81 -10.34 4.73
C ARG A 196 -16.66 -10.68 6.22
N PRO A 197 -15.58 -11.34 6.64
CA PRO A 197 -15.33 -11.56 8.04
C PRO A 197 -15.01 -10.23 8.75
N ILE A 198 -15.39 -10.13 10.03
CA ILE A 198 -15.14 -8.96 10.90
C ILE A 198 -14.13 -9.35 11.97
N TYR A 199 -13.21 -8.45 12.28
CA TYR A 199 -12.28 -8.60 13.40
C TYR A 199 -12.99 -8.40 14.74
N SER A 200 -12.76 -9.29 15.70
CA SER A 200 -13.24 -9.15 17.07
C SER A 200 -12.07 -8.77 17.97
N ASP A 201 -12.12 -7.57 18.54
CA ASP A 201 -11.14 -7.09 19.53
C ASP A 201 -11.10 -7.99 20.79
N GLU A 202 -12.21 -8.66 21.11
CA GLU A 202 -12.31 -9.57 22.27
C GLU A 202 -11.51 -10.86 22.07
N THR A 203 -11.62 -11.45 20.88
CA THR A 203 -10.98 -12.75 20.57
C THR A 203 -9.64 -12.62 19.85
N GLY A 204 -9.34 -11.43 19.31
CA GLY A 204 -8.16 -11.18 18.50
C GLY A 204 -8.17 -11.87 17.13
N VAL A 205 -9.32 -12.39 16.66
CA VAL A 205 -9.46 -13.09 15.38
C VAL A 205 -10.68 -12.64 14.58
N CYS A 206 -10.72 -13.05 13.32
CA CYS A 206 -11.81 -12.69 12.40
C CYS A 206 -12.92 -13.73 12.38
N HIS A 207 -14.17 -13.26 12.48
CA HIS A 207 -15.37 -14.09 12.52
C HIS A 207 -16.29 -13.77 11.35
N ARG A 208 -17.01 -14.77 10.87
CA ARG A 208 -18.03 -14.59 9.82
C ARG A 208 -19.23 -13.83 10.37
N GLN A 209 -19.72 -12.85 9.63
CA GLN A 209 -20.97 -12.16 9.96
C GLN A 209 -22.16 -13.09 9.95
N ASN A 210 -23.17 -12.75 10.76
CA ASN A 210 -24.44 -13.48 10.90
C ASN A 210 -24.22 -14.96 11.25
N THR A 211 -23.09 -15.24 11.91
CA THR A 211 -22.82 -16.46 12.65
C THR A 211 -22.71 -16.09 14.14
N GLN A 212 -22.59 -17.08 15.01
CA GLN A 212 -22.36 -16.81 16.43
C GLN A 212 -21.09 -15.98 16.66
N GLY A 213 -19.99 -16.30 15.96
CA GLY A 213 -18.70 -15.62 16.15
C GLY A 213 -18.26 -15.63 17.63
N PRO A 214 -17.83 -14.48 18.19
CA PRO A 214 -17.49 -14.35 19.60
C PRO A 214 -18.71 -14.23 20.54
N CYS A 215 -19.93 -14.14 19.99
CA CYS A 215 -21.14 -13.83 20.76
C CYS A 215 -21.70 -15.01 21.54
N GLY A 216 -22.64 -14.72 22.44
CA GLY A 216 -23.36 -15.70 23.21
C GLY A 216 -24.29 -16.59 22.36
N ASN A 217 -24.79 -17.65 22.98
CA ASN A 217 -25.75 -18.54 22.31
C ASN A 217 -27.02 -17.78 21.92
N GLY A 218 -27.42 -17.91 20.66
CA GLY A 218 -28.61 -17.22 20.13
C GLY A 218 -28.34 -15.78 19.70
N GLU A 219 -27.07 -15.38 19.56
CA GLU A 219 -26.66 -14.09 19.04
C GLU A 219 -25.91 -14.23 17.71
N TRP A 220 -26.01 -13.20 16.87
CA TRP A 220 -25.21 -12.98 15.68
C TRP A 220 -24.12 -11.96 15.96
N PHE A 221 -22.94 -12.21 15.40
CA PHE A 221 -21.90 -11.21 15.25
C PHE A 221 -22.12 -10.41 13.96
N VAL A 222 -22.32 -9.10 14.10
CA VAL A 222 -22.71 -8.19 13.00
C VAL A 222 -21.86 -6.92 13.02
N LEU A 223 -21.70 -6.26 11.87
CA LEU A 223 -21.07 -4.94 11.76
C LEU A 223 -22.15 -3.87 11.57
N LYS A 224 -22.31 -2.97 12.54
CA LYS A 224 -23.18 -1.78 12.45
C LYS A 224 -22.44 -0.55 12.93
N ASN A 225 -21.57 -0.02 12.08
CA ASN A 225 -20.48 0.90 12.45
C ASN A 225 -19.43 0.24 13.33
N THR A 226 -19.84 -0.63 14.28
CA THR A 226 -19.01 -1.46 15.15
C THR A 226 -19.41 -2.93 15.12
N PRO A 227 -18.47 -3.87 15.26
CA PRO A 227 -18.73 -5.26 15.57
C PRO A 227 -19.46 -5.33 16.90
N GLN A 228 -20.61 -5.98 16.88
CA GLN A 228 -21.43 -6.16 18.07
C GLN A 228 -22.22 -7.45 17.97
N CYS A 229 -22.73 -7.88 19.12
CA CYS A 229 -23.60 -9.04 19.24
C CYS A 229 -25.06 -8.59 19.25
N GLU A 230 -25.88 -9.24 18.43
CA GLU A 230 -27.31 -8.99 18.37
C GLU A 230 -28.09 -10.30 18.46
N PRO A 231 -29.29 -10.33 19.08
CA PRO A 231 -30.12 -11.51 19.06
C PRO A 231 -30.40 -12.00 17.64
N VAL A 232 -30.29 -13.31 17.42
CA VAL A 232 -30.66 -13.93 16.13
C VAL A 232 -32.14 -13.63 15.87
N PRO A 233 -32.47 -12.99 14.73
CA PRO A 233 -33.87 -12.70 14.41
C PRO A 233 -34.69 -13.98 14.24
N GLU A 234 -35.98 -13.92 14.56
CA GLU A 234 -36.85 -15.09 14.46
C GLU A 234 -36.87 -15.66 13.03
N GLY A 235 -36.72 -16.98 12.93
CA GLY A 235 -36.68 -17.68 11.64
C GLY A 235 -35.35 -17.57 10.89
N CYS A 236 -34.32 -16.95 11.48
CA CYS A 236 -33.00 -16.87 10.87
C CYS A 236 -32.04 -18.00 11.28
N SER A 237 -31.21 -18.42 10.33
CA SER A 237 -30.13 -19.38 10.52
C SER A 237 -28.80 -18.68 10.85
N THR A 238 -27.97 -19.27 11.71
CA THR A 238 -26.65 -18.74 12.11
C THR A 238 -25.51 -19.20 11.20
N ASP A 239 -25.78 -19.35 9.91
CA ASP A 239 -24.85 -19.92 8.92
C ASP A 239 -24.02 -18.87 8.15
N GLY A 240 -24.21 -17.59 8.46
CA GLY A 240 -23.57 -16.47 7.78
C GLY A 240 -24.03 -16.24 6.33
N ARG A 241 -25.15 -16.88 5.93
CA ARG A 241 -25.75 -16.76 4.59
C ARG A 241 -27.14 -16.15 4.62
N HIS A 242 -27.61 -15.75 5.78
CA HIS A 242 -28.91 -15.12 5.95
C HIS A 242 -28.75 -13.68 6.42
N VAL A 243 -29.63 -12.81 5.94
CA VAL A 243 -29.74 -11.41 6.38
C VAL A 243 -31.17 -11.13 6.79
N TYR A 244 -31.34 -10.27 7.79
CA TYR A 244 -32.66 -9.86 8.27
C TYR A 244 -32.99 -8.48 7.71
N TRP A 245 -33.76 -8.47 6.62
CA TRP A 245 -33.93 -7.29 5.78
C TRP A 245 -35.29 -7.25 5.08
N HIS A 246 -35.69 -6.06 4.63
CA HIS A 246 -36.84 -5.84 3.79
C HIS A 246 -36.61 -4.61 2.89
N ILE A 247 -37.11 -4.65 1.66
CA ILE A 247 -36.92 -3.58 0.66
C ILE A 247 -37.57 -2.25 1.07
N ASP A 248 -38.75 -2.33 1.67
CA ASP A 248 -39.45 -1.21 2.30
C ASP A 248 -39.10 -1.17 3.81
N PRO A 249 -38.41 -0.12 4.30
CA PRO A 249 -38.04 0.00 5.71
C PRO A 249 -39.24 0.16 6.65
N SER A 250 -40.42 0.48 6.12
CA SER A 250 -41.66 0.64 6.88
C SER A 250 -42.36 -0.70 7.18
N LYS A 251 -41.90 -1.80 6.59
CA LYS A 251 -42.48 -3.14 6.74
C LYS A 251 -41.64 -4.02 7.66
N ALA A 252 -42.28 -5.06 8.18
CA ALA A 252 -41.61 -6.06 9.00
C ALA A 252 -40.48 -6.74 8.21
N LYS A 253 -39.30 -6.79 8.81
CA LYS A 253 -38.14 -7.49 8.26
C LYS A 253 -38.36 -9.01 8.32
N GLN A 254 -37.78 -9.71 7.36
CA GLN A 254 -37.79 -11.17 7.29
C GLN A 254 -36.39 -11.70 7.03
N CYS A 255 -36.20 -12.98 7.29
CA CYS A 255 -34.94 -13.63 7.02
C CYS A 255 -34.83 -14.07 5.57
N TRP A 256 -33.76 -13.64 4.91
CA TRP A 256 -33.52 -13.97 3.50
C TRP A 256 -32.13 -14.53 3.32
N LYS A 257 -32.06 -15.60 2.53
CA LYS A 257 -30.78 -16.15 2.09
C LYS A 257 -30.18 -15.25 1.01
N ILE A 258 -28.93 -14.86 1.20
CA ILE A 258 -28.19 -14.03 0.23
C ILE A 258 -28.08 -14.76 -1.12
N TRP A 259 -28.07 -14.01 -2.22
CA TRP A 259 -27.97 -14.52 -3.59
C TRP A 259 -29.13 -15.43 -4.02
N THR A 260 -30.27 -15.29 -3.35
CA THR A 260 -31.55 -15.86 -3.78
C THR A 260 -32.49 -14.74 -4.20
N GLN A 261 -33.63 -15.06 -4.81
CA GLN A 261 -34.62 -14.05 -5.15
C GLN A 261 -35.13 -13.30 -3.91
N GLY A 262 -35.39 -14.02 -2.82
CA GLY A 262 -35.84 -13.42 -1.56
C GLY A 262 -37.05 -12.48 -1.75
N PRO A 263 -37.00 -11.24 -1.23
CA PRO A 263 -38.07 -10.25 -1.38
C PRO A 263 -37.96 -9.45 -2.69
N CYS A 264 -36.99 -9.76 -3.56
CA CYS A 264 -36.75 -9.03 -4.81
C CYS A 264 -37.75 -9.42 -5.92
N GLU A 265 -37.86 -8.57 -6.94
CA GLU A 265 -38.73 -8.83 -8.09
C GLU A 265 -38.24 -10.03 -8.92
N GLU A 266 -39.11 -10.54 -9.80
CA GLU A 266 -38.76 -11.64 -10.69
C GLU A 266 -37.55 -11.29 -11.55
N GLY A 267 -36.52 -12.15 -11.54
CA GLY A 267 -35.27 -11.94 -12.25
C GLY A 267 -34.17 -11.19 -11.46
N GLN A 268 -34.52 -10.63 -10.30
CA GLN A 268 -33.56 -10.04 -9.37
C GLN A 268 -33.09 -11.03 -8.31
N LEU A 269 -31.90 -10.79 -7.77
CA LEU A 269 -31.37 -11.48 -6.60
C LEU A 269 -31.07 -10.49 -5.48
N LEU A 270 -30.99 -11.00 -4.25
CA LEU A 270 -30.55 -10.26 -3.08
C LEU A 270 -29.01 -10.19 -3.05
N HIS A 271 -28.46 -8.99 -3.15
CA HIS A 271 -27.03 -8.71 -3.22
C HIS A 271 -26.47 -8.00 -1.99
N LEU A 272 -25.18 -8.30 -1.78
CA LEU A 272 -24.23 -7.82 -0.78
C LEU A 272 -23.47 -6.57 -1.21
N ALA A 273 -23.55 -5.44 -0.51
CA ALA A 273 -22.48 -4.43 -0.56
C ALA A 273 -22.00 -4.13 0.85
N GLN A 274 -20.70 -4.26 1.08
CA GLN A 274 -20.10 -3.91 2.35
C GLN A 274 -18.70 -3.36 2.13
N ASP A 275 -18.52 -2.10 2.51
CA ASP A 275 -17.23 -1.47 2.56
C ASP A 275 -16.59 -1.71 3.94
N THR A 276 -16.98 -0.92 4.95
CA THR A 276 -16.30 -0.72 6.22
C THR A 276 -17.23 -0.39 7.39
N GLN A 277 -18.48 0.02 7.14
CA GLN A 277 -19.37 0.50 8.20
C GLN A 277 -20.58 -0.40 8.39
N GLU A 278 -21.48 -0.44 7.42
CA GLU A 278 -22.74 -1.17 7.53
C GLU A 278 -22.92 -2.04 6.30
N LEU A 279 -23.45 -3.24 6.55
CA LEU A 279 -23.86 -4.14 5.50
C LEU A 279 -25.06 -3.53 4.75
N GLN A 280 -24.84 -3.13 3.50
CA GLN A 280 -25.90 -2.72 2.60
C GLN A 280 -26.47 -3.93 1.88
N VAL A 281 -27.80 -4.06 1.93
CA VAL A 281 -28.55 -5.12 1.27
C VAL A 281 -29.43 -4.48 0.20
N TYR A 282 -29.38 -5.00 -1.02
CA TYR A 282 -30.15 -4.47 -2.15
C TYR A 282 -30.53 -5.55 -3.16
N CYS A 283 -31.48 -5.25 -4.03
CA CYS A 283 -31.88 -6.13 -5.13
C CYS A 283 -31.20 -5.69 -6.44
N SER A 284 -30.67 -6.63 -7.22
CA SER A 284 -30.17 -6.33 -8.57
C SER A 284 -30.34 -7.49 -9.54
N ASN A 285 -30.32 -7.17 -10.84
CA ASN A 285 -30.43 -8.15 -11.93
C ASN A 285 -29.13 -8.96 -12.07
N LYS A 286 -29.25 -10.24 -12.42
CA LYS A 286 -28.10 -11.13 -12.69
C LYS A 286 -27.12 -10.60 -13.75
N LEU A 287 -27.58 -9.76 -14.68
CA LEU A 287 -26.79 -9.24 -15.80
C LEU A 287 -26.06 -7.91 -15.51
N ALA A 288 -26.34 -7.24 -14.38
CA ALA A 288 -25.70 -5.97 -14.05
C ALA A 288 -24.21 -6.12 -13.64
N GLU A 289 -23.72 -7.35 -13.53
CA GLU A 289 -22.31 -7.66 -13.19
C GLU A 289 -21.34 -7.52 -14.37
N SER A 290 -21.80 -7.31 -15.62
CA SER A 290 -20.91 -7.28 -16.81
C SER A 290 -20.58 -5.91 -17.39
N THR A 291 -21.24 -4.83 -16.96
CA THR A 291 -21.00 -3.47 -17.51
C THR A 291 -20.74 -2.41 -16.46
N GLY A 292 -20.87 -2.75 -15.17
CA GLY A 292 -20.28 -1.97 -14.12
C GLY A 292 -18.84 -2.41 -13.91
N GLY A 293 -17.88 -1.68 -14.48
CA GLY A 293 -16.59 -1.46 -13.84
C GLY A 293 -16.73 -0.77 -12.47
N GLY A 294 -17.77 -1.11 -11.70
CA GLY A 294 -17.72 -1.13 -10.26
C GLY A 294 -16.67 -2.17 -9.93
N SER A 295 -15.41 -1.75 -10.07
CA SER A 295 -14.45 -1.91 -9.03
C SER A 295 -15.17 -2.45 -7.79
N ILE A 296 -15.06 -3.77 -7.60
CA ILE A 296 -14.54 -4.24 -6.33
C ILE A 296 -13.15 -3.60 -6.25
N ALA A 297 -13.12 -2.27 -6.13
CA ALA A 297 -11.94 -1.53 -5.80
C ALA A 297 -11.60 -2.16 -4.46
N TYR A 298 -10.35 -2.53 -4.37
CA TYR A 298 -9.65 -2.73 -3.13
C TYR A 298 -9.78 -1.45 -2.29
N ASN A 299 -10.98 -1.18 -1.81
CA ASN A 299 -11.28 -0.27 -0.74
C ASN A 299 -11.35 -1.16 0.50
N ILE A 300 -10.20 -1.78 0.81
CA ILE A 300 -9.72 -1.68 2.19
C ILE A 300 -9.84 -0.18 2.51
N PRO A 301 -10.48 0.25 3.60
CA PRO A 301 -10.57 1.67 3.91
C PRO A 301 -9.19 2.26 3.74
N LYS A 302 -9.13 3.42 3.08
CA LYS A 302 -7.95 4.28 3.02
C LYS A 302 -7.67 4.76 4.44
N CYS A 303 -7.24 3.84 5.28
CA CYS A 303 -6.65 4.18 6.54
C CYS A 303 -5.27 4.74 6.24
N PRO A 304 -4.90 5.85 6.90
CA PRO A 304 -3.55 6.40 6.81
C PRO A 304 -2.49 5.32 7.05
N PRO A 305 -1.23 5.60 6.68
CA PRO A 305 -0.10 4.74 7.04
C PRO A 305 -0.19 4.20 8.46
N LEU A 306 0.13 2.92 8.66
CA LEU A 306 0.21 2.25 9.96
C LEU A 306 -1.14 2.05 10.66
N SER A 307 -2.27 2.20 9.96
CA SER A 307 -3.59 2.06 10.57
C SER A 307 -4.53 1.15 9.80
N TYR A 308 -5.38 0.45 10.54
CA TYR A 308 -6.45 -0.40 10.04
C TYR A 308 -7.78 0.12 10.61
N PRO A 309 -8.90 -0.07 9.92
CA PRO A 309 -10.20 0.30 10.47
C PRO A 309 -10.43 -0.55 11.72
N ASN A 310 -10.56 0.06 12.89
CA ASN A 310 -11.09 -0.65 14.03
C ASN A 310 -12.53 -1.03 13.79
N SER A 311 -13.06 -1.71 14.79
CA SER A 311 -14.47 -1.93 15.00
C SER A 311 -15.33 -0.74 14.52
N PHE A 312 -15.04 0.48 14.95
CA PHE A 312 -15.79 1.72 14.69
C PHE A 312 -15.60 2.33 13.27
N GLY A 313 -14.93 1.63 12.34
CA GLY A 313 -14.53 2.19 11.06
C GLY A 313 -13.51 3.33 11.17
N GLN A 314 -12.93 3.54 12.36
CA GLN A 314 -11.90 4.52 12.61
C GLN A 314 -10.54 3.88 12.39
N CYS A 315 -9.65 4.57 11.70
CA CYS A 315 -8.31 4.06 11.49
C CYS A 315 -7.52 4.07 12.81
N VAL A 316 -7.28 2.89 13.36
CA VAL A 316 -6.45 2.68 14.55
C VAL A 316 -5.10 2.13 14.14
N ARG A 317 -4.06 2.52 14.87
CA ARG A 317 -2.73 1.98 14.60
C ARG A 317 -2.67 0.49 14.92
N GLY A 318 -2.02 -0.28 14.04
CA GLY A 318 -1.61 -1.66 14.31
C GLY A 318 -0.99 -1.78 15.69
N GLN A 319 -1.52 -2.66 16.55
CA GLN A 319 -0.75 -3.08 17.73
C GLN A 319 0.34 -4.03 17.25
N ILE A 320 1.59 -3.61 17.43
CA ILE A 320 2.77 -4.47 17.33
C ILE A 320 2.62 -5.51 18.44
N GLY A 321 2.28 -6.75 18.05
CA GLY A 321 2.35 -7.91 18.93
C GLY A 321 3.78 -8.37 19.13
#